data_AF-A0A7Y5VZI8-F1
#
_entry.id   AF-A0A7Y5VZI8-F1
#
_cell.length_a   1.000
_cell.length_b   1.000
_cell.length_c   1.000
_cell.angle_alpha   90.00
_cell.angle_beta   90.00
_cell.angle_gamma   90.00
#
_symmetry.space_group_name_H-M   'P 1'
#
loop_
_entity.id
_entity.type
_entity.pdbx_description
1 polymer ?
#
loop_
_entity_poly.entity_id
_entity_poly.type
_entity_poly.pdbx_seq_one_letter_code
_entity_poly.pdbx_strand_id
1 'polypeptide(L)'
;MTEILGVIFLAGSMAQVTLRDGSQPGSPVEAVSIEGVRVGGAMVALDRVKSVEGEFAKPWSEIASAADDAWRVRQRFERGDLAGAEVIAEALLTRLAGKRGPTVAMVAEALTRVRVKRGSQTGALESWLAWYDCGNDSEPLPSSFAPDLASRRAVLSDRWPTLSIDGSSGLLSALPPIWINVPSVQAWVRSGERQHASEDRRSAAYERLYRAAAKFEVDGTPVDLGGLDLKLDGPKLVAEIVIARAGEASAREAARRELLKRLEGSPPAWLEAWVRSAIGRSMLKERDPEVRRRGVLQLLHVPARFSSDSAYLAGIALAESARALLELGDRDGADVIRAELMRDNPAHPALDWAGVRDWPSRNGAAGGAGGTP
;
A
#
# COMPACT_ATOMS: atom_id res chain seq x y z
N MET A 1 61.55 13.20 46.41
CA MET A 1 60.43 14.08 46.04
C MET A 1 60.06 13.74 44.61
N THR A 2 59.02 12.94 44.44
CA THR A 2 58.58 12.42 43.14
C THR A 2 57.19 12.98 42.90
N GLU A 3 57.10 13.98 42.03
CA GLU A 3 55.82 14.59 41.66
C GLU A 3 55.00 13.60 40.82
N ILE A 4 53.86 13.19 41.37
CA ILE A 4 52.82 12.46 40.64
C ILE A 4 52.06 13.50 39.82
N LEU A 5 52.37 13.56 38.52
CA LEU A 5 51.55 14.27 37.54
C LEU A 5 50.19 13.56 37.45
N GLY A 6 49.19 14.10 38.14
CA GLY A 6 47.80 13.73 37.98
C GLY A 6 47.31 14.17 36.62
N VAL A 7 47.27 13.25 35.66
CA VAL A 7 46.52 13.44 34.41
C VAL A 7 45.04 13.40 34.78
N ILE A 8 44.45 14.59 34.95
CA ILE A 8 43.01 14.76 35.01
C ILE A 8 42.49 14.49 33.59
N PHE A 9 42.05 13.26 33.33
CA PHE A 9 41.13 13.01 32.24
C PHE A 9 39.84 13.75 32.59
N LEU A 10 39.63 14.92 31.97
CA LEU A 10 38.28 15.46 31.82
C LEU A 10 37.53 14.45 30.95
N ALA A 11 36.88 13.48 31.60
CA ALA A 11 35.87 12.65 30.97
C ALA A 11 34.76 13.60 30.51
N GLY A 12 34.85 14.06 29.27
CA GLY A 12 33.71 14.68 28.60
C GLY A 12 32.55 13.71 28.77
N SER A 13 31.48 14.18 29.42
CA SER A 13 30.26 13.40 29.65
C SER A 13 29.79 12.84 28.31
N MET A 14 30.09 11.56 28.04
CA MET A 14 29.66 10.91 26.81
C MET A 14 28.14 10.99 26.75
N ALA A 15 27.61 11.45 25.62
CA ALA A 15 26.17 11.49 25.43
C ALA A 15 25.62 10.07 25.46
N GLN A 16 24.57 9.88 26.25
CA GLN A 16 23.98 8.57 26.52
C GLN A 16 22.53 8.55 26.06
N VAL A 17 22.12 7.45 25.45
CA VAL A 17 20.72 7.21 25.04
C VAL A 17 20.12 6.14 25.92
N THR A 18 18.90 6.39 26.41
CA THR A 18 18.09 5.39 27.10
C THR A 18 16.95 4.97 26.18
N LEU A 19 16.81 3.67 25.95
CA LEU A 19 15.73 3.10 25.15
C LEU A 19 14.48 2.84 26.00
N ARG A 20 13.33 2.68 25.32
CA ARG A 20 12.03 2.47 25.97
C ARG A 20 11.92 1.12 26.69
N ASP A 21 12.76 0.16 26.35
CA ASP A 21 12.90 -1.11 27.07
C ASP A 21 13.81 -1.00 28.31
N GLY A 22 14.36 0.19 28.58
CA GLY A 22 15.26 0.46 29.71
C GLY A 22 16.74 0.19 29.41
N SER A 23 17.07 -0.36 28.23
CA SER A 23 18.47 -0.59 27.85
C SER A 23 19.18 0.71 27.48
N GLN A 24 20.50 0.70 27.63
CA GLN A 24 21.39 1.80 27.28
C GLN A 24 22.50 1.22 26.39
N PRO A 25 22.48 1.49 25.07
CA PRO A 25 23.56 1.08 24.18
C PRO A 25 24.92 1.56 24.70
N GLY A 26 25.92 0.69 24.63
CA GLY A 26 27.29 1.03 25.07
C GLY A 26 28.06 1.95 24.12
N SER A 27 27.55 2.15 22.90
CA SER A 27 28.13 3.06 21.91
C SER A 27 27.67 4.51 22.16
N PRO A 28 28.52 5.51 21.88
CA PRO A 28 28.16 6.91 22.07
C PRO A 28 27.07 7.36 21.09
N VAL A 29 26.29 8.36 21.51
CA VAL A 29 25.39 9.07 20.60
C VAL A 29 26.21 9.95 19.66
N GLU A 30 25.95 9.84 18.36
CA GLU A 30 26.66 10.56 17.29
C GLU A 30 25.81 11.69 16.70
N ALA A 31 24.50 11.51 16.67
CA ALA A 31 23.56 12.50 16.13
C ALA A 31 22.14 12.29 16.67
N VAL A 32 21.38 13.38 16.76
CA VAL A 32 19.95 13.37 17.07
C VAL A 32 19.22 14.16 15.99
N SER A 33 18.24 13.53 15.34
CA SER A 33 17.37 14.18 14.36
C SER A 33 15.95 13.63 14.45
N ILE A 34 15.02 14.25 13.72
CA ILE A 34 13.63 13.77 13.64
C ILE A 34 13.51 12.37 12.98
N GLU A 35 14.55 11.93 12.29
CA GLU A 35 14.61 10.63 11.59
C GLU A 35 15.00 9.50 12.55
N GLY A 36 15.70 9.83 13.63
CA GLY A 36 16.17 8.90 14.65
C GLY A 36 17.35 9.44 15.46
N VAL A 37 17.90 8.57 16.31
CA VAL A 37 19.14 8.82 17.08
C VAL A 37 20.23 7.89 16.57
N ARG A 38 21.37 8.45 16.12
CA ARG A 38 22.51 7.67 15.63
C ARG A 38 23.40 7.25 16.80
N VAL A 39 23.66 5.95 16.89
CA VAL A 39 24.37 5.30 18.00
C VAL A 39 25.28 4.21 17.43
N GLY A 40 26.60 4.39 17.54
CA GLY A 40 27.58 3.43 17.00
C GLY A 40 27.39 3.14 15.50
N GLY A 41 27.18 4.18 14.70
CA GLY A 41 26.92 4.10 13.25
C GLY A 41 25.50 3.67 12.85
N ALA A 42 24.69 3.14 13.76
CA ALA A 42 23.32 2.70 13.46
C ALA A 42 22.29 3.78 13.82
N MET A 43 21.24 3.95 13.02
CA MET A 43 20.14 4.87 13.31
C MET A 43 19.02 4.14 14.07
N VAL A 44 18.71 4.60 15.28
CA VAL A 44 17.62 4.08 16.12
C VAL A 44 16.35 4.91 15.91
N ALA A 45 15.24 4.25 15.60
CA ALA A 45 13.93 4.90 15.42
C ALA A 45 13.43 5.58 16.71
N LEU A 46 12.76 6.72 16.58
CA LEU A 46 12.33 7.53 17.73
C LEU A 46 11.34 6.81 18.66
N ASP A 47 10.53 5.87 18.15
CA ASP A 47 9.63 5.05 18.98
C ASP A 47 10.35 4.13 19.97
N ARG A 48 11.66 3.90 19.76
CA ARG A 48 12.51 3.11 20.66
C ARG A 48 13.26 3.98 21.66
N VAL A 49 13.38 5.28 21.42
CA VAL A 49 14.17 6.18 22.27
C VAL A 49 13.29 6.79 23.37
N LYS A 50 13.76 6.73 24.61
CA LYS A 50 13.11 7.33 25.79
C LYS A 50 13.71 8.67 26.15
N SER A 51 15.04 8.76 26.20
CA SER A 51 15.75 10.00 26.48
C SER A 51 17.15 9.98 25.88
N VAL A 52 17.69 11.17 25.64
CA VAL A 52 19.10 11.39 25.31
C VAL A 52 19.66 12.40 26.31
N GLU A 53 20.79 12.07 26.91
CA GLU A 53 21.47 12.87 27.92
C GLU A 53 22.87 13.29 27.43
N GLY A 54 23.47 14.26 28.11
CA GLY A 54 24.78 14.82 27.73
C GLY A 54 24.68 15.85 26.61
N GLU A 55 25.66 15.85 25.71
CA GLU A 55 25.84 16.86 24.66
C GLU A 55 24.61 17.03 23.74
N PHE A 56 23.86 15.96 23.50
CA PHE A 56 22.68 15.97 22.62
C PHE A 56 21.34 16.18 23.34
N ALA A 57 21.33 16.50 24.64
CA ALA A 57 20.10 16.69 25.41
C ALA A 57 19.23 17.84 24.88
N LYS A 58 19.84 18.94 24.43
CA LYS A 58 19.12 20.09 23.85
C LYS A 58 18.45 19.73 22.51
N PRO A 59 19.16 19.23 21.48
CA PRO A 59 18.53 18.74 20.25
C PRO A 59 17.42 17.71 20.49
N TRP A 60 17.61 16.82 21.47
CA TRP A 60 16.58 15.85 21.85
C TRP A 60 15.30 16.52 22.38
N SER A 61 15.43 17.53 23.25
CA SER A 61 14.27 18.23 23.82
C SER A 61 13.35 18.84 22.76
N GLU A 62 13.88 19.24 21.59
CA GLU A 62 13.13 19.80 20.47
C GLU A 62 12.29 18.74 19.72
N ILE A 63 12.66 17.46 19.80
CA ILE A 63 12.00 16.36 19.11
C ILE A 63 11.37 15.32 20.05
N ALA A 64 11.54 15.45 21.36
CA ALA A 64 11.06 14.49 22.36
C ALA A 64 9.56 14.20 22.25
N SER A 65 8.75 15.22 21.95
CA SER A 65 7.31 15.05 21.70
C SER A 65 7.02 14.15 20.50
N ALA A 66 7.82 14.24 19.44
CA ALA A 66 7.70 13.37 18.26
C ALA A 66 8.06 11.92 18.61
N ALA A 67 9.04 11.72 19.48
CA ALA A 67 9.42 10.40 19.95
C ALA A 67 8.33 9.76 20.83
N ASP A 68 7.69 10.55 21.71
CA ASP A 68 6.53 10.09 22.48
C ASP A 68 5.34 9.74 21.56
N ASP A 69 5.06 10.55 20.55
CA ASP A 69 4.03 10.26 19.56
C ASP A 69 4.34 8.99 18.75
N ALA A 70 5.59 8.82 18.30
CA ALA A 70 6.03 7.64 17.56
C ALA A 70 5.89 6.37 18.42
N TRP A 71 6.27 6.45 19.70
CA TRP A 71 6.05 5.38 20.67
C TRP A 71 4.55 5.09 20.88
N ARG A 72 3.70 6.12 20.97
CA ARG A 72 2.24 5.96 21.09
C ARG A 72 1.63 5.29 19.86
N VAL A 73 2.09 5.63 18.65
CA VAL A 73 1.69 4.93 17.41
C VAL A 73 1.99 3.45 17.55
N ARG A 74 3.23 3.08 17.89
CA ARG A 74 3.60 1.68 18.08
C ARG A 74 2.74 0.98 19.13
N GLN A 75 2.59 1.59 20.30
CA GLN A 75 1.83 0.98 21.40
C GLN A 75 0.36 0.77 21.05
N ARG A 76 -0.29 1.74 20.40
CA ARG A 76 -1.68 1.61 19.95
C ARG A 76 -1.81 0.55 18.87
N PHE A 77 -0.88 0.56 17.91
CA PHE A 77 -0.83 -0.44 16.85
C PHE A 77 -0.69 -1.87 17.42
N GLU A 78 0.28 -2.10 18.32
CA GLU A 78 0.50 -3.39 18.98
C GLU A 78 -0.71 -3.86 19.81
N ARG A 79 -1.47 -2.93 20.41
CA ARG A 79 -2.66 -3.23 21.22
C ARG A 79 -3.92 -3.49 20.42
N GLY A 80 -3.98 -3.10 19.15
CA GLY A 80 -5.18 -3.22 18.34
C GLY A 80 -5.93 -1.91 18.08
N ASP A 81 -5.52 -0.80 18.69
CA ASP A 81 -6.20 0.50 18.59
C ASP A 81 -5.76 1.25 17.32
N LEU A 82 -6.30 0.82 16.18
CA LEU A 82 -5.94 1.38 14.89
C LEU A 82 -6.43 2.81 14.68
N ALA A 83 -7.64 3.12 15.14
CA ALA A 83 -8.20 4.46 14.98
C ALA A 83 -7.35 5.49 15.74
N GLY A 84 -6.94 5.17 16.98
CA GLY A 84 -6.04 6.01 17.74
C GLY A 84 -4.63 6.08 17.17
N ALA A 85 -4.12 4.98 16.59
CA ALA A 85 -2.82 4.97 15.93
C ALA A 85 -2.80 5.84 14.65
N GLU A 86 -3.87 5.78 13.84
CA GLU A 86 -3.97 6.50 12.55
C GLU A 86 -3.81 8.00 12.73
N VAL A 87 -4.56 8.59 13.67
CA VAL A 87 -4.56 10.04 13.91
C VAL A 87 -3.15 10.56 14.25
N ILE A 88 -2.43 9.84 15.12
CA ILE A 88 -1.08 10.23 15.54
C ILE A 88 -0.09 9.98 14.39
N ALA A 89 -0.20 8.83 13.70
CA ALA A 89 0.68 8.48 12.60
C ALA A 89 0.55 9.44 11.41
N GLU A 90 -0.66 9.88 11.08
CA GLU A 90 -0.91 10.86 10.02
C GLU A 90 -0.27 12.21 10.35
N ALA A 91 -0.50 12.74 11.56
CA ALA A 91 0.12 13.99 11.99
C ALA A 91 1.66 13.92 11.99
N LEU A 92 2.23 12.80 12.44
CA LEU A 92 3.67 12.56 12.40
C LEU A 92 4.20 12.48 10.97
N LEU A 93 3.54 11.75 10.07
CA LEU A 93 4.00 11.60 8.70
C LEU A 93 3.97 12.94 7.94
N THR A 94 2.99 13.80 8.23
CA THR A 94 2.96 15.18 7.72
C THR A 94 4.17 15.98 8.21
N ARG A 95 4.51 15.90 9.50
CA ARG A 95 5.72 16.54 10.06
C ARG A 95 7.02 15.98 9.49
N LEU A 96 7.02 14.71 9.10
CA LEU A 96 8.14 13.98 8.51
C LEU A 96 8.19 14.08 6.98
N ALA A 97 7.36 14.93 6.35
CA ALA A 97 7.29 15.02 4.89
C ALA A 97 8.67 15.32 4.28
N GLY A 98 9.04 14.53 3.27
CA GLY A 98 10.33 14.64 2.57
C GLY A 98 11.54 14.10 3.35
N LYS A 99 11.36 13.58 4.57
CA LYS A 99 12.41 12.91 5.34
C LYS A 99 12.48 11.43 5.03
N ARG A 100 13.61 10.79 5.36
CA ARG A 100 13.82 9.35 5.25
C ARG A 100 14.44 8.82 6.54
N GLY A 101 14.29 7.54 6.80
CA GLY A 101 14.93 6.88 7.95
C GLY A 101 13.97 6.01 8.75
N PRO A 102 14.45 5.39 9.82
CA PRO A 102 13.73 4.32 10.51
C PRO A 102 12.45 4.82 11.21
N THR A 103 12.41 6.07 11.66
CA THR A 103 11.17 6.66 12.21
C THR A 103 10.11 6.86 11.13
N VAL A 104 10.51 7.37 9.96
CA VAL A 104 9.60 7.56 8.82
C VAL A 104 9.07 6.21 8.34
N ALA A 105 9.96 5.22 8.19
CA ALA A 105 9.59 3.86 7.81
C ALA A 105 8.56 3.27 8.78
N MET A 106 8.79 3.38 10.10
CA MET A 106 7.87 2.87 11.10
C MET A 106 6.48 3.54 11.03
N VAL A 107 6.43 4.87 10.98
CA VAL A 107 5.16 5.62 10.92
C VAL A 107 4.42 5.31 9.61
N ALA A 108 5.12 5.32 8.48
CA ALA A 108 4.58 5.07 7.16
C ALA A 108 4.07 3.62 7.02
N GLU A 109 4.79 2.65 7.57
CA GLU A 109 4.33 1.26 7.63
C GLU A 109 3.03 1.17 8.43
N ALA A 110 2.99 1.70 9.66
CA ALA A 110 1.81 1.67 10.54
C ALA A 110 0.57 2.23 9.83
N LEU A 111 0.73 3.40 9.21
CA LEU A 111 -0.34 4.10 8.51
C LEU A 111 -0.82 3.31 7.30
N THR A 112 0.10 2.69 6.54
CA THR A 112 -0.25 1.80 5.43
C THR A 112 -1.10 0.64 5.93
N ARG A 113 -0.71 0.00 7.04
CA ARG A 113 -1.45 -1.16 7.57
C ARG A 113 -2.86 -0.79 8.00
N VAL A 114 -3.01 0.32 8.71
CA VAL A 114 -4.32 0.83 9.15
C VAL A 114 -5.20 1.15 7.93
N ARG A 115 -4.64 1.86 6.95
CA ARG A 115 -5.38 2.32 5.77
C ARG A 115 -5.81 1.16 4.88
N VAL A 116 -4.99 0.12 4.70
CA VAL A 116 -5.40 -1.11 4.00
C VAL A 116 -6.54 -1.78 4.75
N LYS A 117 -6.44 -1.96 6.07
CA LYS A 117 -7.46 -2.65 6.87
C LYS A 117 -8.83 -1.96 6.83
N ARG A 118 -8.87 -0.64 6.70
CA ARG A 118 -10.13 0.13 6.56
C ARG A 118 -10.58 0.34 5.11
N GLY A 119 -9.88 -0.24 4.12
CA GLY A 119 -10.23 -0.08 2.69
C GLY A 119 -9.85 1.27 2.06
N SER A 120 -8.98 2.05 2.70
CA SER A 120 -8.51 3.35 2.20
C SER A 120 -7.29 3.19 1.29
N GLN A 121 -7.52 2.65 0.09
CA GLN A 121 -6.45 2.22 -0.83
C GLN A 121 -5.55 3.37 -1.31
N THR A 122 -6.12 4.52 -1.69
CA THR A 122 -5.33 5.66 -2.16
C THR A 122 -4.44 6.21 -1.05
N GLY A 123 -4.97 6.38 0.17
CA GLY A 123 -4.18 6.80 1.32
C GLY A 123 -3.13 5.75 1.73
N ALA A 124 -3.44 4.46 1.63
CA ALA A 124 -2.49 3.39 1.92
C ALA A 124 -1.32 3.39 0.94
N LEU A 125 -1.59 3.64 -0.34
CA LEU A 125 -0.54 3.80 -1.35
C LEU A 125 0.41 4.94 -1.01
N GLU A 126 -0.11 6.10 -0.61
CA GLU A 126 0.73 7.25 -0.26
C GLU A 126 1.68 6.98 0.91
N SER A 127 1.20 6.28 1.95
CA SER A 127 2.04 5.87 3.07
C SER A 127 3.00 4.75 2.68
N TRP A 128 2.60 3.83 1.80
CA TRP A 128 3.51 2.78 1.30
C TRP A 128 4.64 3.37 0.46
N LEU A 129 4.38 4.36 -0.41
CA LEU A 129 5.42 5.04 -1.19
C LEU A 129 6.44 5.73 -0.27
N ALA A 130 5.96 6.38 0.82
CA ALA A 130 6.84 7.00 1.82
C ALA A 130 7.69 5.95 2.58
N TRP A 131 7.10 4.81 2.91
CA TRP A 131 7.84 3.68 3.48
C TRP A 131 8.88 3.12 2.50
N TYR A 132 8.51 2.94 1.22
CA TYR A 132 9.39 2.42 0.18
C TYR A 132 10.58 3.34 -0.10
N ASP A 133 10.38 4.66 -0.05
CA ASP A 133 11.44 5.67 -0.18
C ASP A 133 12.45 5.64 0.99
N CYS A 134 12.15 4.99 2.12
CA CYS A 134 13.09 4.82 3.23
C CYS A 134 14.07 3.65 3.02
N GLY A 135 13.86 2.82 1.98
CA GLY A 135 14.67 1.64 1.73
C GLY A 135 15.90 1.94 0.90
N ASN A 136 16.98 1.21 1.18
CA ASN A 136 18.21 1.26 0.38
C ASN A 136 18.17 0.17 -0.69
N ASP A 137 18.92 0.34 -1.79
CA ASP A 137 18.93 -0.64 -2.89
C ASP A 137 19.59 -1.97 -2.50
N SER A 138 20.43 -1.96 -1.48
CA SER A 138 21.25 -3.09 -1.03
C SER A 138 20.69 -3.85 0.18
N GLU A 139 19.66 -3.33 0.87
CA GLU A 139 19.10 -3.96 2.06
C GLU A 139 17.58 -4.07 1.98
N PRO A 140 17.01 -5.26 2.24
CA PRO A 140 15.57 -5.40 2.35
C PRO A 140 15.07 -4.51 3.49
N LEU A 141 14.03 -3.71 3.23
CA LEU A 141 13.41 -2.86 4.23
C LEU A 141 12.94 -3.72 5.42
N PRO A 142 13.54 -3.57 6.61
CA PRO A 142 13.07 -4.30 7.77
C PRO A 142 11.67 -3.79 8.11
N SER A 143 10.72 -4.70 8.29
CA SER A 143 9.43 -4.33 8.89
C SER A 143 9.70 -3.80 10.29
N SER A 144 9.32 -2.55 10.53
CA SER A 144 9.50 -1.87 11.82
C SER A 144 8.62 -2.47 12.92
N PHE A 145 7.64 -3.27 12.51
CA PHE A 145 6.75 -4.07 13.36
C PHE A 145 7.06 -5.56 13.30
N ALA A 146 8.16 -5.98 12.66
CA ALA A 146 8.62 -7.35 12.79
C ALA A 146 8.83 -7.63 14.28
N PRO A 147 8.12 -8.61 14.86
CA PRO A 147 8.36 -8.98 16.24
C PRO A 147 9.77 -9.57 16.35
N ASP A 148 10.55 -9.06 17.29
CA ASP A 148 11.88 -9.58 17.66
C ASP A 148 11.83 -11.04 18.17
N LEU A 149 10.65 -11.64 18.37
CA LEU A 149 10.53 -12.98 18.92
C LEU A 149 9.37 -13.74 18.26
N ALA A 150 9.63 -15.01 17.93
CA ALA A 150 8.69 -15.99 17.39
C ALA A 150 7.35 -16.06 18.15
N SER A 151 7.32 -15.64 19.42
CA SER A 151 6.15 -15.62 20.30
C SER A 151 5.18 -14.44 20.08
N ARG A 152 5.59 -13.31 19.48
CA ARG A 152 4.67 -12.20 19.14
C ARG A 152 4.07 -12.33 17.73
N ARG A 153 4.65 -13.19 16.89
CA ARG A 153 4.20 -13.41 15.51
C ARG A 153 2.80 -14.01 15.45
N ALA A 154 2.47 -14.96 16.33
CA ALA A 154 1.16 -15.60 16.40
C ALA A 154 0.03 -14.63 16.82
N VAL A 155 0.28 -13.79 17.83
CA VAL A 155 -0.73 -12.82 18.33
C VAL A 155 -1.02 -11.72 17.31
N LEU A 156 -0.02 -11.34 16.51
CA LEU A 156 -0.18 -10.35 15.46
C LEU A 156 -0.74 -10.98 14.17
N SER A 157 -0.33 -12.19 13.77
CA SER A 157 -0.85 -12.84 12.56
C SER A 157 -2.36 -13.12 12.65
N ASP A 158 -2.88 -13.45 13.83
CA ASP A 158 -4.32 -13.71 14.01
C ASP A 158 -5.15 -12.41 14.05
N ARG A 159 -4.53 -11.27 14.34
CA ARG A 159 -5.22 -9.96 14.47
C ARG A 159 -5.11 -9.09 13.23
N TRP A 160 -4.17 -9.39 12.34
CA TRP A 160 -3.79 -8.51 11.25
C TRP A 160 -3.76 -9.24 9.91
N PRO A 161 -4.36 -8.66 8.84
CA PRO A 161 -4.10 -9.17 7.51
C PRO A 161 -2.59 -9.15 7.27
N THR A 162 -2.06 -10.28 6.81
CA THR A 162 -0.66 -10.42 6.42
C THR A 162 -0.39 -9.49 5.25
N LEU A 163 0.06 -8.28 5.57
CA LEU A 163 0.69 -7.38 4.62
C LEU A 163 2.02 -8.01 4.26
N SER A 164 1.98 -8.78 3.19
CA SER A 164 3.16 -9.40 2.61
C SER A 164 3.78 -8.37 1.69
N ILE A 165 4.96 -7.92 2.07
CA ILE A 165 5.81 -7.13 1.20
C ILE A 165 6.71 -8.15 0.51
N ASP A 166 6.65 -8.19 -0.82
CA ASP A 166 7.57 -9.03 -1.58
C ASP A 166 8.98 -8.45 -1.48
N GLY A 167 9.92 -9.22 -0.92
CA GLY A 167 11.28 -8.74 -0.65
C GLY A 167 12.06 -8.38 -1.91
N SER A 168 11.70 -8.93 -3.07
CA SER A 168 12.39 -8.70 -4.34
C SER A 168 11.92 -7.43 -5.06
N SER A 169 10.61 -7.18 -5.06
CA SER A 169 9.98 -6.04 -5.74
C SER A 169 9.67 -4.87 -4.81
N GLY A 170 9.56 -5.12 -3.50
CA GLY A 170 9.02 -4.21 -2.49
C GLY A 170 7.53 -3.91 -2.65
N LEU A 171 6.83 -4.63 -3.54
CA LEU A 171 5.39 -4.51 -3.73
C LEU A 171 4.64 -4.99 -2.49
N LEU A 172 3.58 -4.26 -2.14
CA LEU A 172 2.67 -4.65 -1.08
C LEU A 172 1.50 -5.42 -1.67
N SER A 173 1.33 -6.70 -1.29
CA SER A 173 0.32 -7.62 -1.83
C SER A 173 -1.12 -7.09 -1.81
N ALA A 174 -1.43 -6.20 -0.86
CA ALA A 174 -2.76 -5.62 -0.68
C ALA A 174 -3.02 -4.34 -1.50
N LEU A 175 -2.02 -3.81 -2.21
CA LEU A 175 -2.12 -2.59 -3.01
C LEU A 175 -1.91 -2.89 -4.50
N PRO A 176 -2.82 -3.60 -5.18
CA PRO A 176 -2.72 -3.76 -6.62
C PRO A 176 -2.86 -2.39 -7.33
N PRO A 177 -2.24 -2.17 -8.50
CA PRO A 177 -2.46 -0.99 -9.33
C PRO A 177 -3.80 -1.09 -10.10
N ILE A 178 -4.87 -1.46 -9.37
CA ILE A 178 -6.21 -1.74 -9.88
C ILE A 178 -7.18 -0.86 -9.12
N TRP A 179 -7.85 0.00 -9.86
CA TRP A 179 -8.77 1.01 -9.33
C TRP A 179 -10.15 0.86 -9.93
N ILE A 180 -11.11 1.44 -9.23
CA ILE A 180 -12.47 1.69 -9.70
C ILE A 180 -12.76 3.18 -9.55
N ASN A 181 -13.64 3.71 -10.41
CA ASN A 181 -13.96 5.13 -10.40
C ASN A 181 -14.89 5.49 -9.23
N VAL A 182 -14.29 5.75 -8.07
CA VAL A 182 -14.95 6.16 -6.83
C VAL A 182 -14.43 7.54 -6.37
N PRO A 183 -15.17 8.28 -5.51
CA PRO A 183 -14.80 9.64 -5.13
C PRO A 183 -13.37 9.80 -4.58
N SER A 184 -12.87 8.81 -3.83
CA SER A 184 -11.51 8.84 -3.28
C SER A 184 -10.42 8.75 -4.35
N VAL A 185 -10.63 7.95 -5.40
CA VAL A 185 -9.73 7.84 -6.56
C VAL A 185 -9.79 9.12 -7.38
N GLN A 186 -10.98 9.69 -7.60
CA GLN A 186 -11.14 10.97 -8.28
C GLN A 186 -10.44 12.12 -7.55
N ALA A 187 -10.55 12.18 -6.23
CA ALA A 187 -9.88 13.19 -5.41
C ALA A 187 -8.34 13.04 -5.50
N TRP A 188 -7.84 11.80 -5.46
CA TRP A 188 -6.41 11.52 -5.56
C TRP A 188 -5.82 11.83 -6.95
N VAL A 189 -6.57 11.61 -8.02
CA VAL A 189 -6.17 12.04 -9.38
C VAL A 189 -6.17 13.58 -9.47
N ARG A 190 -7.19 14.25 -8.90
CA ARG A 190 -7.32 15.71 -8.91
C ARG A 190 -6.29 16.44 -8.04
N SER A 191 -5.76 15.81 -7.00
CA SER A 191 -4.69 16.42 -6.19
C SER A 191 -3.39 16.64 -6.98
N GLY A 192 -3.29 16.06 -8.18
CA GLY A 192 -2.12 16.17 -9.04
C GLY A 192 -0.93 15.36 -8.53
N GLU A 193 0.15 15.42 -9.29
CA GLU A 193 1.46 14.96 -8.83
C GLU A 193 1.96 15.85 -7.72
N ARG A 194 2.65 15.28 -6.73
CA ARG A 194 3.31 16.07 -5.70
C ARG A 194 4.39 16.89 -6.38
N GLN A 195 4.20 18.21 -6.49
CA GLN A 195 5.13 19.17 -7.10
C GLN A 195 6.56 19.15 -6.49
N HIS A 196 6.79 18.42 -5.41
CA HIS A 196 8.06 18.32 -4.68
C HIS A 196 8.70 16.92 -4.75
N ALA A 197 8.16 16.03 -5.58
CA ALA A 197 8.75 14.72 -5.82
C ALA A 197 9.96 14.88 -6.74
N SER A 198 11.17 14.95 -6.18
CA SER A 198 12.40 14.75 -6.95
C SER A 198 12.26 13.47 -7.79
N GLU A 199 12.63 13.54 -9.07
CA GLU A 199 12.67 12.38 -9.99
C GLU A 199 13.59 11.26 -9.44
N ASP A 200 14.49 11.58 -8.50
CA ASP A 200 15.43 10.66 -7.87
C ASP A 200 14.81 9.81 -6.74
N ARG A 201 13.48 9.89 -6.52
CA ARG A 201 12.83 9.02 -5.53
C ARG A 201 12.72 7.60 -6.05
N ARG A 202 13.11 6.64 -5.21
CA ARG A 202 12.99 5.19 -5.49
C ARG A 202 11.56 4.80 -5.85
N SER A 203 10.57 5.42 -5.20
CA SER A 203 9.14 5.18 -5.44
C SER A 203 8.57 5.87 -6.69
N ALA A 204 9.33 6.72 -7.40
CA ALA A 204 8.81 7.55 -8.48
C ALA A 204 8.17 6.74 -9.61
N ALA A 205 8.80 5.63 -10.01
CA ALA A 205 8.25 4.73 -11.02
C ALA A 205 6.89 4.14 -10.59
N TYR A 206 6.78 3.70 -9.34
CA TYR A 206 5.52 3.20 -8.80
C TYR A 206 4.45 4.29 -8.72
N GLU A 207 4.79 5.48 -8.22
CA GLU A 207 3.81 6.56 -8.17
C GLU A 207 3.24 6.89 -9.55
N ARG A 208 4.11 7.04 -10.56
CA ARG A 208 3.69 7.29 -11.95
C ARG A 208 2.77 6.19 -12.47
N LEU A 209 3.13 4.93 -12.26
CA LEU A 209 2.33 3.79 -12.71
C LEU A 209 0.95 3.71 -12.03
N TYR A 210 0.89 3.86 -10.71
CA TYR A 210 -0.38 3.80 -9.98
C TYR A 210 -1.28 4.99 -10.31
N ARG A 211 -0.70 6.18 -10.50
CA ARG A 211 -1.44 7.37 -10.93
C ARG A 211 -1.98 7.21 -12.34
N ALA A 212 -1.18 6.69 -13.26
CA ALA A 212 -1.61 6.40 -14.62
C ALA A 212 -2.80 5.43 -14.63
N ALA A 213 -2.74 4.37 -13.83
CA ALA A 213 -3.84 3.43 -13.66
C ALA A 213 -5.12 4.11 -13.12
N ALA A 214 -4.99 4.97 -12.11
CA ALA A 214 -6.12 5.66 -11.52
C ALA A 214 -6.74 6.69 -12.47
N LYS A 215 -5.90 7.46 -13.17
CA LYS A 215 -6.34 8.46 -14.15
C LYS A 215 -7.18 7.80 -15.24
N PHE A 216 -6.69 6.69 -15.80
CA PHE A 216 -7.44 5.94 -16.81
C PHE A 216 -8.84 5.50 -16.33
N GLU A 217 -9.00 5.08 -15.07
CA GLU A 217 -10.32 4.71 -14.56
C GLU A 217 -11.24 5.93 -14.34
N VAL A 218 -10.68 7.11 -14.08
CA VAL A 218 -11.44 8.35 -13.84
C VAL A 218 -11.91 9.00 -15.14
N ASP A 219 -11.02 9.16 -16.12
CA ASP A 219 -11.28 9.96 -17.32
C ASP A 219 -11.01 9.22 -18.64
N GLY A 220 -10.52 7.97 -18.60
CA GLY A 220 -10.20 7.19 -19.78
C GLY A 220 -8.95 7.65 -20.53
N THR A 221 -8.16 8.58 -19.98
CA THR A 221 -6.94 9.07 -20.62
C THR A 221 -5.97 7.90 -20.87
N PRO A 222 -5.53 7.69 -22.11
CA PRO A 222 -4.52 6.68 -22.42
C PRO A 222 -3.27 6.87 -21.57
N VAL A 223 -2.69 5.75 -21.16
CA VAL A 223 -1.52 5.77 -20.29
C VAL A 223 -0.24 5.92 -21.13
N ASP A 224 0.53 6.96 -20.83
CA ASP A 224 1.90 7.13 -21.34
C ASP A 224 2.91 6.69 -20.28
N LEU A 225 3.64 5.61 -20.58
CA LEU A 225 4.70 5.05 -19.75
C LEU A 225 6.11 5.40 -20.25
N GLY A 226 6.22 6.34 -21.20
CA GLY A 226 7.49 6.82 -21.73
C GLY A 226 8.45 7.27 -20.62
N GLY A 227 9.72 6.92 -20.76
CA GLY A 227 10.78 7.34 -19.84
C GLY A 227 10.76 6.67 -18.46
N LEU A 228 9.99 5.59 -18.25
CA LEU A 228 10.10 4.78 -17.04
C LEU A 228 11.24 3.78 -17.14
N ASP A 229 12.11 3.73 -16.13
CA ASP A 229 13.08 2.64 -15.98
C ASP A 229 12.36 1.41 -15.40
N LEU A 230 12.15 0.39 -16.24
CA LEU A 230 11.48 -0.86 -15.90
C LEU A 230 12.47 -2.03 -15.71
N LYS A 231 13.73 -1.75 -15.35
CA LYS A 231 14.74 -2.79 -15.08
C LYS A 231 14.38 -3.70 -13.90
N LEU A 232 13.70 -3.16 -12.89
CA LEU A 232 13.27 -3.91 -11.72
C LEU A 232 11.98 -4.69 -12.03
N ASP A 233 11.88 -5.94 -11.54
CA ASP A 233 10.71 -6.79 -11.84
C ASP A 233 9.40 -6.22 -11.27
N GLY A 234 9.48 -5.53 -10.13
CA GLY A 234 8.33 -4.89 -9.49
C GLY A 234 7.64 -3.83 -10.36
N PRO A 235 8.34 -2.73 -10.75
CA PRO A 235 7.80 -1.75 -11.69
C PRO A 235 7.37 -2.37 -13.02
N LYS A 236 8.09 -3.39 -13.53
CA LYS A 236 7.72 -4.11 -14.75
C LYS A 236 6.37 -4.82 -14.61
N LEU A 237 6.14 -5.57 -13.54
CA LEU A 237 4.86 -6.21 -13.25
C LEU A 237 3.72 -5.18 -13.18
N VAL A 238 3.95 -4.07 -12.46
CA VAL A 238 2.95 -3.00 -12.34
C VAL A 238 2.66 -2.41 -13.71
N ALA A 239 3.68 -2.12 -14.53
CA ALA A 239 3.50 -1.63 -15.89
C ALA A 239 2.69 -2.59 -16.77
N GLU A 240 2.96 -3.89 -16.70
CA GLU A 240 2.20 -4.92 -17.43
C GLU A 240 0.71 -4.91 -17.03
N ILE A 241 0.39 -4.80 -15.73
CA ILE A 241 -0.99 -4.70 -15.24
C ILE A 241 -1.67 -3.43 -15.76
N VAL A 242 -0.97 -2.29 -15.72
CA VAL A 242 -1.50 -1.01 -16.18
C VAL A 242 -1.73 -1.01 -17.68
N ILE A 243 -0.75 -1.47 -18.46
CA ILE A 243 -0.86 -1.59 -19.93
C ILE A 243 -1.99 -2.55 -20.30
N ALA A 244 -2.12 -3.70 -19.61
CA ALA A 244 -3.19 -4.65 -19.87
C ALA A 244 -4.58 -4.02 -19.72
N ARG A 245 -4.75 -3.02 -18.86
CA ARG A 245 -6.03 -2.31 -18.69
C ARG A 245 -6.19 -1.09 -19.59
N ALA A 246 -5.16 -0.25 -19.68
CA ALA A 246 -5.23 1.11 -20.21
C ALA A 246 -4.50 1.31 -21.55
N GLY A 247 -3.79 0.29 -22.03
CA GLY A 247 -3.13 0.33 -23.32
C GLY A 247 -4.08 0.17 -24.50
N GLU A 248 -3.55 0.45 -25.69
CA GLU A 248 -4.20 0.11 -26.95
C GLU A 248 -4.32 -1.42 -27.15
N ALA A 249 -5.20 -1.85 -28.05
CA ALA A 249 -5.56 -3.28 -28.19
C ALA A 249 -4.34 -4.21 -28.35
N SER A 250 -3.37 -3.85 -29.19
CA SER A 250 -2.14 -4.64 -29.39
C SER A 250 -1.24 -4.65 -28.15
N ALA A 251 -1.12 -3.53 -27.45
CA ALA A 251 -0.36 -3.41 -26.21
C ALA A 251 -1.00 -4.19 -25.07
N ARG A 252 -2.34 -4.15 -24.94
CA ARG A 252 -3.09 -4.97 -23.98
C ARG A 252 -2.85 -6.45 -24.21
N GLU A 253 -2.94 -6.89 -25.46
CA GLU A 253 -2.69 -8.30 -25.82
C GLU A 253 -1.25 -8.72 -25.50
N ALA A 254 -0.25 -7.89 -25.83
CA ALA A 254 1.14 -8.17 -25.48
C ALA A 254 1.34 -8.27 -23.95
N ALA A 255 0.79 -7.33 -23.18
CA ALA A 255 0.85 -7.35 -21.72
C ALA A 255 0.13 -8.57 -21.14
N ARG A 256 -1.05 -8.95 -21.67
CA ARG A 256 -1.75 -10.19 -21.26
C ARG A 256 -0.88 -11.43 -21.45
N ARG A 257 -0.11 -11.52 -22.54
CA ARG A 257 0.81 -12.65 -22.77
C ARG A 257 1.91 -12.71 -21.71
N GLU A 258 2.53 -11.59 -21.36
CA GLU A 258 3.54 -11.56 -20.29
C GLU A 258 2.94 -11.90 -18.92
N LEU A 259 1.74 -11.38 -18.63
CA LEU A 259 0.99 -11.72 -17.42
C LEU A 259 0.65 -13.22 -17.35
N LEU A 260 0.24 -13.83 -18.47
CA LEU A 260 -0.01 -15.27 -18.53
C LEU A 260 1.24 -16.11 -18.21
N LYS A 261 2.42 -15.71 -18.72
CA LYS A 261 3.69 -16.38 -18.39
C LYS A 261 3.98 -16.34 -16.89
N ARG A 262 3.60 -15.26 -16.18
CA ARG A 262 3.77 -15.18 -14.71
C ARG A 262 2.88 -16.16 -13.94
N LEU A 263 1.83 -16.70 -14.56
CA LEU A 263 1.04 -17.78 -13.98
C LEU A 263 1.69 -19.16 -14.13
N GLU A 264 2.67 -19.29 -15.02
CA GLU A 264 3.49 -20.49 -15.13
C GLU A 264 4.37 -20.60 -13.86
N GLY A 265 4.47 -21.79 -13.27
CA GLY A 265 5.35 -22.00 -12.11
C GLY A 265 4.73 -21.77 -10.72
N SER A 266 3.39 -21.71 -10.61
CA SER A 266 2.68 -21.59 -9.31
C SER A 266 3.11 -20.36 -8.50
N PRO A 267 2.80 -19.14 -8.98
CA PRO A 267 3.15 -17.92 -8.26
C PRO A 267 2.49 -17.86 -6.86
N PRO A 268 3.00 -17.03 -5.94
CA PRO A 268 2.34 -16.81 -4.66
C PRO A 268 0.91 -16.29 -4.86
N ALA A 269 0.00 -16.65 -3.95
CA ALA A 269 -1.43 -16.38 -4.08
C ALA A 269 -1.78 -14.92 -4.40
N TRP A 270 -1.07 -13.97 -3.78
CA TRP A 270 -1.29 -12.55 -4.04
C TRP A 270 -0.95 -12.15 -5.49
N LEU A 271 0.13 -12.71 -6.05
CA LEU A 271 0.57 -12.42 -7.41
C LEU A 271 -0.41 -13.05 -8.40
N GLU A 272 -0.86 -14.28 -8.14
CA GLU A 272 -1.88 -14.94 -8.95
C GLU A 272 -3.18 -14.10 -8.98
N ALA A 273 -3.62 -13.59 -7.82
CA ALA A 273 -4.81 -12.74 -7.72
C ALA A 273 -4.67 -11.45 -8.54
N TRP A 274 -3.52 -10.77 -8.47
CA TRP A 274 -3.24 -9.56 -9.25
C TRP A 274 -3.27 -9.83 -10.75
N VAL A 275 -2.53 -10.86 -11.17
CA VAL A 275 -2.36 -11.24 -12.57
C VAL A 275 -3.70 -11.66 -13.19
N ARG A 276 -4.48 -12.51 -12.51
CA ARG A 276 -5.81 -12.92 -12.98
C ARG A 276 -6.78 -11.75 -13.05
N SER A 277 -6.76 -10.87 -12.06
CA SER A 277 -7.55 -9.63 -12.10
C SER A 277 -7.19 -8.80 -13.33
N ALA A 278 -5.89 -8.56 -13.56
CA ALA A 278 -5.42 -7.77 -14.70
C ALA A 278 -5.82 -8.38 -16.06
N ILE A 279 -5.63 -9.69 -16.24
CA ILE A 279 -6.01 -10.41 -17.46
C ILE A 279 -7.53 -10.32 -17.68
N GLY A 280 -8.32 -10.59 -16.64
CA GLY A 280 -9.79 -10.52 -16.72
C GLY A 280 -10.27 -9.14 -17.15
N ARG A 281 -9.83 -8.09 -16.45
CA ARG A 281 -10.17 -6.68 -16.76
C ARG A 281 -9.73 -6.25 -18.15
N SER A 282 -8.64 -6.83 -18.66
CA SER A 282 -8.14 -6.60 -20.01
C SER A 282 -9.03 -7.26 -21.07
N MET A 283 -9.42 -8.52 -20.86
CA MET A 283 -10.32 -9.26 -21.75
C MET A 283 -11.73 -8.65 -21.83
N LEU A 284 -12.22 -8.04 -20.74
CA LEU A 284 -13.51 -7.34 -20.73
C LEU A 284 -13.57 -6.14 -21.69
N LYS A 285 -12.42 -5.60 -22.14
CA LYS A 285 -12.33 -4.50 -23.12
C LYS A 285 -12.38 -4.98 -24.57
N GLU A 286 -12.33 -6.28 -24.81
CA GLU A 286 -12.37 -6.83 -26.17
C GLU A 286 -13.80 -6.84 -26.72
N ARG A 287 -13.93 -6.74 -28.05
CA ARG A 287 -15.25 -6.70 -28.71
C ARG A 287 -15.94 -8.06 -28.76
N ASP A 288 -15.15 -9.13 -28.80
CA ASP A 288 -15.65 -10.50 -28.90
C ASP A 288 -16.31 -10.95 -27.57
N PRO A 289 -17.62 -11.27 -27.56
CA PRO A 289 -18.33 -11.76 -26.38
C PRO A 289 -17.67 -12.99 -25.74
N GLU A 290 -17.07 -13.91 -26.51
CA GLU A 290 -16.42 -15.10 -25.96
C GLU A 290 -15.11 -14.75 -25.23
N VAL A 291 -14.36 -13.77 -25.71
CA VAL A 291 -13.20 -13.23 -24.98
C VAL A 291 -13.65 -12.59 -23.68
N ARG A 292 -14.75 -11.82 -23.71
CA ARG A 292 -15.30 -11.17 -22.50
C ARG A 292 -15.78 -12.20 -21.48
N ARG A 293 -16.47 -13.28 -21.90
CA ARG A 293 -16.86 -14.38 -21.00
C ARG A 293 -15.65 -15.06 -20.35
N ARG A 294 -14.57 -15.32 -21.11
CA ARG A 294 -13.31 -15.80 -20.54
C ARG A 294 -12.71 -14.80 -19.55
N GLY A 295 -12.85 -13.50 -19.82
CA GLY A 295 -12.48 -12.44 -18.88
C GLY A 295 -13.23 -12.52 -17.56
N VAL A 296 -14.54 -12.74 -17.59
CA VAL A 296 -15.35 -13.00 -16.39
C VAL A 296 -14.83 -14.20 -15.61
N LEU A 297 -14.51 -15.31 -16.28
CA LEU A 297 -13.94 -16.49 -15.61
C LEU A 297 -12.60 -16.18 -14.92
N GLN A 298 -11.72 -15.40 -15.55
CA GLN A 298 -10.47 -14.95 -14.93
C GLN A 298 -10.71 -14.12 -13.68
N LEU A 299 -11.70 -13.23 -13.70
CA LEU A 299 -12.08 -12.45 -12.53
C LEU A 299 -12.66 -13.33 -11.41
N LEU A 300 -13.58 -14.25 -11.73
CA LEU A 300 -14.23 -15.13 -10.74
C LEU A 300 -13.27 -16.11 -10.06
N HIS A 301 -12.12 -16.42 -10.67
CA HIS A 301 -11.05 -17.14 -9.97
C HIS A 301 -10.57 -16.43 -8.69
N VAL A 302 -10.63 -15.10 -8.66
CA VAL A 302 -10.11 -14.29 -7.55
C VAL A 302 -10.94 -14.45 -6.28
N PRO A 303 -12.25 -14.14 -6.26
CA PRO A 303 -13.07 -14.36 -5.06
C PRO A 303 -13.17 -15.84 -4.68
N ALA A 304 -13.14 -16.76 -5.65
CA ALA A 304 -13.24 -18.19 -5.38
C ALA A 304 -12.02 -18.79 -4.64
N ARG A 305 -10.83 -18.20 -4.80
CA ARG A 305 -9.57 -18.77 -4.26
C ARG A 305 -8.79 -17.85 -3.33
N PHE A 306 -8.95 -16.54 -3.46
CA PHE A 306 -8.07 -15.54 -2.86
C PHE A 306 -8.84 -14.46 -2.08
N SER A 307 -10.10 -14.70 -1.74
CA SER A 307 -10.92 -13.76 -0.95
C SER A 307 -10.32 -13.47 0.43
N SER A 308 -9.70 -14.47 1.06
CA SER A 308 -8.96 -14.30 2.33
C SER A 308 -7.71 -13.44 2.19
N ASP A 309 -6.98 -13.60 1.10
CA ASP A 309 -5.67 -12.96 0.87
C ASP A 309 -5.79 -11.57 0.22
N SER A 310 -6.84 -11.35 -0.57
CA SER A 310 -7.01 -10.15 -1.39
C SER A 310 -8.49 -9.74 -1.47
N ALA A 311 -9.11 -9.48 -0.31
CA ALA A 311 -10.51 -9.06 -0.22
C ALA A 311 -10.85 -7.87 -1.12
N TYR A 312 -9.93 -6.91 -1.26
CA TYR A 312 -10.10 -5.77 -2.17
C TYR A 312 -10.21 -6.19 -3.64
N LEU A 313 -9.33 -7.08 -4.12
CA LEU A 313 -9.44 -7.57 -5.50
C LEU A 313 -10.63 -8.48 -5.70
N ALA A 314 -10.96 -9.33 -4.72
CA ALA A 314 -12.15 -10.16 -4.76
C ALA A 314 -13.41 -9.29 -4.94
N GLY A 315 -13.54 -8.20 -4.18
CA GLY A 315 -14.67 -7.28 -4.32
C GLY A 315 -14.71 -6.55 -5.67
N ILE A 316 -13.57 -6.10 -6.19
CA ILE A 316 -13.50 -5.52 -7.56
C ILE A 316 -13.86 -6.57 -8.62
N ALA A 317 -13.34 -7.78 -8.50
CA ALA A 317 -13.56 -8.85 -9.46
C ALA A 317 -15.02 -9.30 -9.51
N LEU A 318 -15.71 -9.37 -8.37
CA LEU A 318 -17.16 -9.60 -8.31
C LEU A 318 -17.93 -8.46 -8.99
N ALA A 319 -17.60 -7.20 -8.67
CA ALA A 319 -18.26 -6.03 -9.26
C ALA A 319 -18.10 -5.96 -10.80
N GLU A 320 -16.87 -6.14 -11.30
CA GLU A 320 -16.62 -6.13 -12.74
C GLU A 320 -17.24 -7.35 -13.44
N SER A 321 -17.22 -8.53 -12.82
CA SER A 321 -17.89 -9.73 -13.35
C SER A 321 -19.41 -9.52 -13.47
N ALA A 322 -20.06 -9.02 -12.41
CA ALA A 322 -21.49 -8.77 -12.42
C ALA A 322 -21.87 -7.81 -13.56
N ARG A 323 -21.17 -6.68 -13.66
CA ARG A 323 -21.40 -5.70 -14.73
C ARG A 323 -21.18 -6.31 -16.12
N ALA A 324 -20.11 -7.07 -16.32
CA ALA A 324 -19.79 -7.68 -17.60
C ALA A 324 -20.85 -8.72 -18.02
N LEU A 325 -21.34 -9.54 -17.08
CA LEU A 325 -22.43 -10.50 -17.34
C LEU A 325 -23.71 -9.78 -17.76
N LEU A 326 -24.06 -8.70 -17.07
CA LEU A 326 -25.23 -7.87 -17.44
C LEU A 326 -25.08 -7.30 -18.86
N GLU A 327 -23.91 -6.77 -19.20
CA GLU A 327 -23.60 -6.24 -20.55
C GLU A 327 -23.56 -7.34 -21.62
N LEU A 328 -23.40 -8.61 -21.25
CA LEU A 328 -23.45 -9.78 -22.13
C LEU A 328 -24.87 -10.39 -22.21
N GLY A 329 -25.85 -9.82 -21.51
CA GLY A 329 -27.23 -10.30 -21.47
C GLY A 329 -27.53 -11.38 -20.43
N ASP A 330 -26.55 -11.79 -19.63
CA ASP A 330 -26.73 -12.75 -18.53
C ASP A 330 -27.10 -12.02 -17.24
N ARG A 331 -28.38 -11.60 -17.17
CA ARG A 331 -28.88 -10.87 -16.00
C ARG A 331 -28.93 -11.72 -14.74
N ASP A 332 -29.28 -13.00 -14.85
CA ASP A 332 -29.38 -13.88 -13.69
C ASP A 332 -28.01 -14.13 -13.06
N GLY A 333 -26.99 -14.42 -13.88
CA GLY A 333 -25.61 -14.52 -13.40
C GLY A 333 -25.13 -13.21 -12.78
N ALA A 334 -25.43 -12.08 -13.42
CA ALA A 334 -25.07 -10.76 -12.90
C ALA A 334 -25.70 -10.47 -11.52
N ASP A 335 -26.99 -10.77 -11.33
CA ASP A 335 -27.70 -10.58 -10.07
C ASP A 335 -27.12 -11.47 -8.95
N VAL A 336 -26.78 -12.73 -9.26
CA VAL A 336 -26.15 -13.66 -8.29
C VAL A 336 -24.78 -13.14 -7.84
N ILE A 337 -23.90 -12.76 -8.77
CA ILE A 337 -22.56 -12.27 -8.44
C ILE A 337 -22.63 -10.95 -7.66
N ARG A 338 -23.58 -10.06 -7.99
CA ARG A 338 -23.81 -8.83 -7.22
C ARG A 338 -24.29 -9.12 -5.80
N ALA A 339 -25.22 -10.06 -5.63
CA ALA A 339 -25.71 -10.45 -4.30
C ALA A 339 -24.58 -11.05 -3.44
N GLU A 340 -23.67 -11.82 -4.04
CA GLU A 340 -22.46 -12.32 -3.38
C GLU A 340 -21.55 -11.20 -2.90
N LEU A 341 -21.27 -10.19 -3.74
CA LEU A 341 -20.49 -9.01 -3.35
C LEU A 341 -21.10 -8.31 -2.13
N MET A 342 -22.42 -8.09 -2.13
CA MET A 342 -23.12 -7.43 -1.03
C MET A 342 -23.10 -8.25 0.27
N ARG A 343 -23.22 -9.57 0.16
CA ARG A 343 -23.23 -10.49 1.31
C ARG A 343 -21.84 -10.62 1.94
N ASP A 344 -20.83 -10.86 1.12
CA ASP A 344 -19.51 -11.27 1.58
C ASP A 344 -18.57 -10.07 1.78
N ASN A 345 -18.85 -8.93 1.14
CA ASN A 345 -18.06 -7.71 1.25
C ASN A 345 -18.93 -6.44 1.40
N PRO A 346 -19.77 -6.33 2.44
CA PRO A 346 -20.77 -5.27 2.58
C PRO A 346 -20.19 -3.84 2.72
N ALA A 347 -18.91 -3.71 3.09
CA ALA A 347 -18.22 -2.43 3.23
C ALA A 347 -17.27 -2.12 2.06
N HIS A 348 -17.34 -2.89 0.97
CA HIS A 348 -16.38 -2.77 -0.13
C HIS A 348 -16.68 -1.53 -1.00
N PRO A 349 -15.67 -0.74 -1.40
CA PRO A 349 -15.87 0.48 -2.20
C PRO A 349 -16.50 0.23 -3.58
N ALA A 350 -16.46 -1.01 -4.09
CA ALA A 350 -17.13 -1.36 -5.34
C ALA A 350 -18.66 -1.28 -5.27
N LEU A 351 -19.25 -1.28 -4.08
CA LEU A 351 -20.69 -1.05 -3.92
C LEU A 351 -21.10 0.40 -4.23
N ASP A 352 -20.19 1.35 -4.07
CA ASP A 352 -20.41 2.77 -4.41
C ASP A 352 -20.10 3.10 -5.88
N TRP A 353 -19.51 2.15 -6.61
CA TRP A 353 -19.21 2.33 -8.02
C TRP A 353 -20.49 2.38 -8.84
N ALA A 354 -20.62 3.35 -9.75
CA ALA A 354 -21.84 3.58 -10.53
C ALA A 354 -22.36 2.31 -11.24
N GLY A 355 -21.45 1.45 -11.72
CA GLY A 355 -21.82 0.18 -12.36
C GLY A 355 -22.54 -0.84 -11.47
N VAL A 356 -22.45 -0.70 -10.14
CA VAL A 356 -23.09 -1.57 -9.13
C VAL A 356 -24.16 -0.83 -8.34
N ARG A 357 -23.93 0.46 -8.03
CA ARG A 357 -24.87 1.33 -7.32
C ARG A 357 -26.13 1.57 -8.14
N ASP A 358 -25.96 1.87 -9.43
CA ASP A 358 -27.06 2.26 -10.33
C ASP A 358 -27.66 1.01 -11.02
N TRP A 359 -27.70 -0.12 -10.29
CA TRP A 359 -28.11 -1.42 -10.82
C TRP A 359 -29.59 -1.40 -11.26
N PRO A 360 -29.91 -1.86 -12.49
CA PRO A 360 -31.28 -1.81 -12.99
C PRO A 360 -32.18 -2.74 -12.18
N SER A 361 -33.32 -2.21 -11.72
CA SER A 361 -34.35 -3.03 -11.06
C SER A 361 -35.02 -3.97 -12.07
N ARG A 362 -35.35 -5.20 -11.65
CA ARG A 362 -36.08 -6.16 -12.50
C ARG A 362 -37.43 -5.63 -12.98
N ASN A 363 -38.06 -4.78 -12.17
CA ASN A 363 -39.43 -4.30 -12.40
C ASN A 363 -39.51 -3.02 -13.24
N GLY A 364 -38.39 -2.34 -13.54
CA GLY A 364 -38.38 -1.05 -14.24
C GLY A 364 -38.60 -1.11 -15.76
N ALA A 365 -38.49 -2.29 -16.38
CA ALA A 365 -38.54 -2.43 -17.85
C ALA A 365 -39.96 -2.70 -18.42
N ALA A 366 -40.96 -2.97 -17.58
CA ALA A 366 -42.30 -3.38 -18.04
C ALA A 366 -43.33 -2.22 -18.15
N GLY A 367 -42.98 -0.98 -17.79
CA GLY A 367 -43.96 0.11 -17.64
C GLY A 367 -44.06 1.14 -18.79
N GLY A 368 -43.28 1.01 -19.88
CA GLY A 368 -43.09 2.09 -20.86
C GLY A 368 -43.92 2.04 -22.15
N ALA A 369 -44.76 1.04 -22.36
CA ALA A 369 -45.48 0.84 -23.64
C ALA A 369 -47.01 1.00 -23.47
N GLY A 370 -47.46 2.21 -23.11
CA GLY A 370 -48.89 2.48 -22.98
C GLY A 370 -49.22 3.96 -22.82
N GLY A 371 -49.02 4.75 -23.88
CA GLY A 371 -49.36 6.16 -23.86
C GLY A 371 -49.27 6.84 -25.22
N THR A 372 -50.25 6.56 -26.09
CA THR A 372 -50.63 7.45 -27.19
C THR A 372 -52.12 7.73 -27.05
N PRO A 373 -52.52 9.00 -27.21
CA PRO A 373 -53.61 9.33 -28.12
C PRO A 373 -53.06 9.88 -29.43
#